data_AF-A0A1B2HPE3-F1
#
_entry.id   AF-A0A1B2HPE3-F1
#
_cell.length_a   1.000
_cell.length_b   1.000
_cell.length_c   1.000
_cell.angle_alpha   90.00
_cell.angle_beta   90.00
_cell.angle_gamma   90.00
#
_symmetry.space_group_name_H-M   'P 1'
#
loop_
_entity.id
_entity.type
_entity.pdbx_description
1 polymer ?
#
loop_
_entity_poly.entity_id
_entity_poly.type
_entity_poly.pdbx_seq_one_letter_code
_entity_poly.pdbx_strand_id
1 'polypeptide(L)'
;MTAMGLFGKRATKTPKTATVGRFHTPYQVEQVLGVVYAGVRDQLSTAVAEVGEPGVMASIYLSRIDRTGLTVTAGNIADTYFTFAVDLSESGSGTDGHVYFDRPSSAVQRWYGNAVQLNVDLHTALDRASITVQGWRIQF
;
A
#
# COMPACT_ATOMS: atom_id res chain seq x y z
N MET A 1 -15.13 -33.83 -40.52
CA MET A 1 -14.16 -32.72 -40.51
C MET A 1 -14.38 -31.90 -39.26
N THR A 2 -13.30 -31.73 -38.51
CA THR A 2 -13.19 -31.17 -37.17
C THR A 2 -13.16 -29.64 -37.22
N ALA A 3 -13.85 -28.96 -36.29
CA ALA A 3 -13.40 -27.68 -35.73
C ALA A 3 -14.21 -27.37 -34.45
N MET A 4 -13.69 -27.83 -33.32
CA MET A 4 -13.97 -27.23 -32.01
C MET A 4 -13.35 -25.84 -31.97
N GLY A 5 -14.15 -24.80 -31.72
CA GLY A 5 -13.69 -23.47 -31.34
C GLY A 5 -13.73 -23.31 -29.82
N LEU A 6 -12.65 -23.70 -29.14
CA LEU A 6 -12.40 -23.31 -27.75
C LEU A 6 -12.20 -21.80 -27.67
N PHE A 7 -13.18 -21.06 -27.19
CA PHE A 7 -12.92 -19.76 -26.56
C PHE A 7 -12.74 -19.97 -25.06
N GLY A 8 -11.48 -20.09 -24.67
CA GLY A 8 -11.05 -20.19 -23.28
C GLY A 8 -11.56 -19.01 -22.47
N LYS A 9 -12.22 -19.31 -21.36
CA LYS A 9 -12.47 -18.36 -20.28
C LYS A 9 -11.11 -17.82 -19.84
N ARG A 10 -10.79 -16.56 -20.17
CA ARG A 10 -9.70 -15.85 -19.48
C ARG A 10 -10.07 -15.84 -18.00
N ALA A 11 -9.40 -16.69 -17.23
CA ALA A 11 -9.40 -16.54 -15.79
C ALA A 11 -8.79 -15.16 -15.51
N THR A 12 -9.62 -14.20 -15.16
CA THR A 12 -9.20 -12.98 -14.50
C THR A 12 -8.59 -13.43 -13.18
N LYS A 13 -7.28 -13.69 -13.16
CA LYS A 13 -6.51 -13.90 -11.94
C LYS A 13 -6.72 -12.62 -11.14
N THR A 14 -7.59 -12.65 -10.15
CA THR A 14 -7.69 -11.57 -9.16
C THR A 14 -6.27 -11.36 -8.65
N PRO A 15 -5.69 -10.14 -8.77
CA PRO A 15 -4.35 -9.90 -8.28
C PRO A 15 -4.35 -10.27 -6.80
N LYS A 16 -3.48 -11.21 -6.43
CA LYS A 16 -3.42 -11.73 -5.07
C LYS A 16 -2.78 -10.64 -4.20
N THR A 17 -3.59 -9.94 -3.42
CA THR A 17 -3.10 -8.95 -2.45
C THR A 17 -2.17 -9.62 -1.45
N ALA A 18 -1.06 -8.96 -1.11
CA ALA A 18 -0.11 -9.43 -0.10
C ALA A 18 -0.27 -8.60 1.17
N THR A 19 -0.88 -9.19 2.21
CA THR A 19 -1.03 -8.52 3.51
C THR A 19 0.33 -8.37 4.19
N VAL A 20 0.64 -7.14 4.57
CA VAL A 20 1.80 -6.80 5.39
C VAL A 20 1.46 -6.99 6.86
N GLY A 21 0.35 -6.42 7.32
CA GLY A 21 0.01 -6.46 8.74
C GLY A 21 -1.24 -5.67 9.06
N ARG A 22 -1.58 -5.65 10.33
CA ARG A 22 -2.68 -4.86 10.90
C ARG A 22 -2.19 -4.10 12.12
N PHE A 23 -2.91 -3.08 12.52
CA PHE A 23 -2.66 -2.39 13.78
C PHE A 23 -3.95 -1.86 14.39
N HIS A 24 -3.91 -1.59 15.69
CA HIS A 24 -4.97 -0.93 16.44
C HIS A 24 -4.38 0.14 17.35
N THR A 25 -5.11 1.25 17.53
CA THR A 25 -4.74 2.32 18.44
C THR A 25 -5.97 3.07 18.96
N PRO A 26 -5.94 3.60 20.20
CA PRO A 26 -7.00 4.45 20.73
C PRO A 26 -7.09 5.86 20.09
N TYR A 27 -6.17 6.21 19.19
CA TYR A 27 -6.15 7.53 18.56
C TYR A 27 -7.20 7.68 17.45
N GLN A 28 -7.59 8.93 17.18
CA GLN A 28 -8.51 9.26 16.09
C GLN A 28 -7.84 9.13 14.73
N VAL A 29 -8.64 8.85 13.69
CA VAL A 29 -8.19 8.64 12.31
C VAL A 29 -7.25 9.74 11.83
N GLU A 30 -7.56 11.01 12.08
CA GLU A 30 -6.72 12.14 11.64
C GLU A 30 -5.31 12.09 12.24
N GLN A 31 -5.18 11.69 13.51
CA GLN A 31 -3.89 11.54 14.18
C GLN A 31 -3.11 10.35 13.61
N VAL A 32 -3.81 9.24 13.38
CA VAL A 32 -3.23 8.02 12.79
C VAL A 32 -2.76 8.28 11.37
N LEU A 33 -3.53 9.00 10.56
CA LEU A 33 -3.17 9.35 9.19
C LEU A 33 -1.85 10.14 9.14
N GLY A 34 -1.63 11.04 10.10
CA GLY A 34 -0.36 11.77 10.24
C GLY A 34 0.84 10.84 10.50
N VAL A 35 0.67 9.82 11.36
CA VAL A 35 1.70 8.81 11.63
C VAL A 35 1.97 7.94 10.40
N VAL A 36 0.92 7.46 9.75
CA VAL A 36 1.02 6.61 8.56
C VAL A 36 1.71 7.37 7.43
N TYR A 37 1.31 8.63 7.19
CA TYR A 37 1.96 9.49 6.20
C TYR A 37 3.45 9.70 6.51
N ALA A 38 3.80 10.01 7.76
CA ALA A 38 5.19 10.16 8.17
C ALA A 38 6.02 8.90 7.91
N GLY A 39 5.42 7.71 8.04
CA GLY A 39 6.05 6.42 7.78
C GLY A 39 6.25 6.10 6.30
N VAL A 40 5.59 6.79 5.35
CA VAL A 40 5.75 6.52 3.91
C VAL A 40 6.41 7.65 3.13
N ARG A 41 6.45 8.87 3.70
CA ARG A 41 6.86 10.10 2.99
C ARG A 41 8.27 10.02 2.38
N ASP A 42 9.21 9.34 3.04
CA ASP A 42 10.61 9.30 2.63
C ASP A 42 10.82 8.43 1.37
N GLN A 43 9.83 7.60 1.03
CA GLN A 43 9.82 6.80 -0.21
C GLN A 43 9.10 7.49 -1.37
N LEU A 44 8.43 8.62 -1.10
CA LEU A 44 7.76 9.39 -2.13
C LEU A 44 8.78 10.17 -2.96
N SER A 45 8.51 10.31 -4.25
CA SER A 45 9.30 11.16 -5.14
C SER A 45 9.21 12.64 -4.76
N THR A 46 8.18 13.01 -3.99
CA THR A 46 8.06 14.33 -3.36
C THR A 46 7.47 14.15 -1.97
N ALA A 47 8.13 14.70 -0.95
CA ALA A 47 7.75 14.54 0.46
C ALA A 47 6.63 15.49 0.92
N VAL A 48 5.73 15.89 0.01
CA VAL A 48 4.52 16.66 0.35
C VAL A 48 3.32 15.74 0.48
N ALA A 49 2.38 16.11 1.34
CA ALA A 49 1.13 15.37 1.54
C ALA A 49 0.10 15.74 0.46
N GLU A 50 0.54 15.72 -0.79
CA GLU A 50 -0.27 16.05 -1.96
C GLU A 50 -0.41 14.80 -2.83
N VAL A 51 -1.63 14.51 -3.26
CA VAL A 51 -1.88 13.42 -4.19
C VAL A 51 -1.31 13.80 -5.55
N GLY A 52 -0.39 12.99 -6.04
CA GLY A 52 0.22 13.16 -7.35
C GLY A 52 -0.48 12.35 -8.43
N GLU A 53 -0.35 12.80 -9.68
CA GLU A 53 -0.73 12.03 -10.86
C GLU A 53 0.47 11.23 -11.41
N PRO A 54 0.23 10.10 -12.11
CA PRO A 54 1.29 9.34 -12.75
C PRO A 54 2.06 10.17 -13.78
N GLY A 55 3.38 10.28 -13.61
CA GLY A 55 4.27 10.95 -14.56
C GLY A 55 4.69 10.06 -15.75
N VAL A 56 5.34 10.64 -16.75
CA VAL A 56 5.94 9.87 -17.87
C VAL A 56 7.09 8.98 -17.36
N MET A 57 7.92 9.51 -16.46
CA MET A 57 8.96 8.73 -15.78
C MET A 57 8.37 7.92 -14.64
N ALA A 58 8.92 6.72 -14.42
CA ALA A 58 8.51 5.87 -13.32
C ALA A 58 8.88 6.50 -11.97
N SER A 59 7.89 6.65 -11.09
CA SER A 59 8.01 7.29 -9.79
C SER A 59 7.21 6.53 -8.73
N ILE A 60 7.44 6.89 -7.47
CA ILE A 60 6.62 6.49 -6.32
C ILE A 60 5.92 7.75 -5.82
N TYR A 61 4.59 7.76 -5.83
CA TYR A 61 3.80 8.93 -5.47
C TYR A 61 2.60 8.56 -4.62
N LEU A 62 2.11 9.52 -3.85
CA LEU A 62 0.87 9.39 -3.09
C LEU A 62 -0.31 9.49 -4.06
N SER A 63 -1.11 8.43 -4.20
CA SER A 63 -2.24 8.36 -5.15
C SER A 63 -3.61 8.50 -4.47
N ARG A 64 -3.66 8.32 -3.15
CA ARG A 64 -4.84 8.58 -2.31
C ARG A 64 -4.39 9.03 -0.93
N ILE A 65 -5.08 10.03 -0.37
CA ILE A 65 -5.04 10.36 1.05
C ILE A 65 -6.40 10.93 1.46
N ASP A 66 -7.05 10.27 2.41
CA ASP A 66 -8.34 10.70 2.96
C ASP A 66 -8.56 10.04 4.34
N ARG A 67 -9.74 10.21 4.92
CA ARG A 67 -10.08 9.62 6.23
C ARG A 67 -10.10 8.09 6.25
N THR A 68 -10.14 7.44 5.09
CA THR A 68 -10.08 5.98 4.97
C THR A 68 -8.65 5.47 4.83
N GLY A 69 -7.65 6.36 4.88
CA GLY A 69 -6.23 6.02 4.88
C GLY A 69 -5.48 6.62 3.70
N LEU A 70 -4.48 5.89 3.22
CA LEU A 70 -3.65 6.34 2.10
C LEU A 70 -3.24 5.21 1.16
N THR A 71 -2.83 5.60 -0.05
CA THR A 71 -2.29 4.69 -1.05
C THR A 71 -1.07 5.33 -1.71
N VAL A 72 0.01 4.57 -1.76
CA VAL A 72 1.23 4.91 -2.47
C VAL A 72 1.30 4.04 -3.73
N THR A 73 1.47 4.67 -4.89
CA THR A 73 1.59 3.98 -6.17
C THR A 73 2.99 4.13 -6.71
N ALA A 74 3.60 2.99 -7.09
CA ALA A 74 4.78 2.98 -7.93
C ALA A 74 4.36 2.72 -9.38
N GLY A 75 4.66 3.63 -10.28
CA GLY A 75 4.13 3.58 -11.63
C GLY A 75 4.60 4.72 -12.52
N ASN A 76 4.11 4.71 -13.74
CA ASN A 76 4.11 5.85 -14.65
C ASN A 76 2.75 5.93 -15.35
N ILE A 77 2.62 6.81 -16.34
CA ILE A 77 1.39 6.99 -17.11
C ILE A 77 0.96 5.74 -17.90
N ALA A 78 1.89 4.84 -18.22
CA ALA A 78 1.62 3.66 -19.03
C ALA A 78 1.35 2.39 -18.20
N ASP A 79 1.91 2.31 -16.99
CA ASP A 79 1.86 1.08 -16.18
C ASP A 79 1.93 1.36 -14.68
N THR A 80 1.22 0.52 -13.91
CA THR A 80 1.26 0.50 -12.44
C THR A 80 2.02 -0.72 -11.96
N TYR A 81 3.17 -0.51 -11.33
CA TYR A 81 4.06 -1.58 -10.87
C TYR A 81 3.70 -2.15 -9.51
N PHE A 82 3.17 -1.34 -8.59
CA PHE A 82 2.48 -1.78 -7.36
C PHE A 82 1.77 -0.62 -6.69
N THR A 83 0.82 -0.96 -5.81
CA THR A 83 0.31 -0.04 -4.80
C THR A 83 0.54 -0.60 -3.42
N PHE A 84 1.06 0.23 -2.53
CA PHE A 84 1.11 0.00 -1.10
C PHE A 84 -0.02 0.79 -0.46
N ALA A 85 -0.94 0.11 0.21
CA ALA A 85 -2.14 0.70 0.77
C ALA A 85 -2.17 0.52 2.29
N VAL A 86 -2.66 1.57 2.96
CA VAL A 86 -3.03 1.54 4.37
C VAL A 86 -4.48 1.97 4.43
N ASP A 87 -5.36 1.01 4.69
CA ASP A 87 -6.78 1.28 4.91
C ASP A 87 -7.03 1.47 6.41
N LEU A 88 -7.74 2.53 6.75
CA LEU A 88 -8.13 2.89 8.11
C LEU A 88 -9.64 2.76 8.26
N SER A 89 -10.06 2.27 9.42
CA SER A 89 -11.46 2.23 9.83
C SER A 89 -11.60 2.67 11.27
N GLU A 90 -12.59 3.52 11.54
CA GLU A 90 -12.99 3.85 12.90
C GLU A 90 -13.53 2.60 13.60
N SER A 91 -13.15 2.43 14.86
CA SER A 91 -13.71 1.41 15.75
C SER A 91 -14.11 2.03 17.09
N GLY A 92 -14.98 1.36 17.84
CA GLY A 92 -15.50 1.89 19.10
C GLY A 92 -14.45 2.21 20.16
N SER A 93 -13.22 1.69 20.01
CA SER A 93 -12.08 1.96 20.88
C SER A 93 -10.96 2.77 20.24
N GLY A 94 -11.12 3.24 18.99
CA GLY A 94 -10.12 4.07 18.29
C GLY A 94 -10.09 3.84 16.78
N THR A 95 -8.93 3.52 16.23
CA THR A 95 -8.71 3.30 14.79
C THR A 95 -8.03 1.96 14.54
N ASP A 96 -8.57 1.20 13.59
CA ASP A 96 -7.96 0.00 13.04
C ASP A 96 -7.29 0.29 11.70
N GLY A 97 -6.14 -0.33 11.45
CA GLY A 97 -5.39 -0.19 10.21
C GLY A 97 -5.08 -1.54 9.56
N HIS A 98 -5.18 -1.60 8.24
CA HIS A 98 -4.80 -2.75 7.42
C HIS A 98 -3.81 -2.34 6.33
N VAL A 99 -2.65 -2.98 6.33
CA VAL A 99 -1.54 -2.67 5.44
C VAL A 99 -1.31 -3.82 4.46
N TYR A 100 -1.25 -3.51 3.16
CA TYR A 100 -1.07 -4.51 2.11
C TYR A 100 -0.49 -3.95 0.81
N PHE A 101 0.02 -4.85 -0.03
CA PHE A 101 0.30 -4.59 -1.44
C PHE A 101 -0.83 -5.14 -2.32
N ASP A 102 -1.16 -4.46 -3.42
CA ASP A 102 -2.19 -4.89 -4.39
C ASP A 102 -1.86 -6.17 -5.16
N ARG A 103 -0.59 -6.58 -5.12
CA ARG A 103 -0.06 -7.68 -5.91
C ARG A 103 0.88 -8.55 -5.10
N PRO A 104 1.12 -9.80 -5.55
CA PRO A 104 2.10 -10.64 -4.89
C PRO A 104 3.49 -10.06 -5.11
N SER A 105 4.32 -10.27 -4.11
CA SER A 105 5.68 -9.76 -3.97
C SER A 105 6.63 -10.07 -5.13
N SER A 106 6.41 -11.17 -5.85
CA SER A 106 7.17 -11.48 -7.07
C SER A 106 6.99 -10.45 -8.19
N ALA A 107 5.89 -9.68 -8.18
CA ALA A 107 5.62 -8.64 -9.16
C ALA A 107 6.26 -7.28 -8.81
N VAL A 108 6.93 -7.17 -7.65
CA VAL A 108 7.50 -5.90 -7.13
C VAL A 108 9.01 -5.79 -7.36
N GLN A 109 9.65 -6.77 -8.03
CA GLN A 109 11.11 -6.90 -8.13
C GLN A 109 11.87 -5.62 -8.54
N ARG A 110 11.34 -4.85 -9.51
CA ARG A 110 11.98 -3.60 -9.97
C ARG A 110 12.12 -2.54 -8.86
N TRP A 111 11.24 -2.59 -7.88
CA TRP A 111 11.13 -1.61 -6.80
C TRP A 111 11.23 -2.26 -5.42
N TYR A 112 11.85 -3.45 -5.36
CA TYR A 112 11.90 -4.26 -4.14
C TYR A 112 12.46 -3.47 -2.95
N GLY A 113 13.56 -2.73 -3.15
CA GLY A 113 14.16 -1.90 -2.11
C GLY A 113 13.19 -0.87 -1.53
N ASN A 114 12.48 -0.14 -2.39
CA ASN A 114 11.49 0.85 -1.93
C ASN A 114 10.27 0.20 -1.26
N ALA A 115 9.81 -0.95 -1.76
CA ALA A 115 8.71 -1.68 -1.15
C ALA A 115 9.07 -2.22 0.25
N VAL A 116 10.29 -2.73 0.44
CA VAL A 116 10.83 -3.10 1.76
C VAL A 116 10.88 -1.86 2.66
N GLN A 117 11.40 -0.75 2.15
CA GLN A 117 11.58 0.46 2.94
C GLN A 117 10.25 1.09 3.36
N LEU A 118 9.24 1.12 2.49
CA LEU A 118 7.86 1.53 2.83
C LEU A 118 7.31 0.76 4.03
N ASN A 119 7.56 -0.55 4.07
CA ASN A 119 7.13 -1.41 5.17
C ASN A 119 7.88 -1.09 6.47
N VAL A 120 9.21 -1.01 6.40
CA VAL A 120 10.08 -0.78 7.56
C VAL A 120 9.87 0.60 8.17
N ASP A 121 9.77 1.64 7.33
CA ASP A 121 9.55 3.02 7.78
C ASP A 121 8.16 3.17 8.40
N LEU A 122 7.13 2.54 7.82
CA LEU A 122 5.80 2.53 8.40
C LEU A 122 5.77 1.83 9.76
N HIS A 123 6.36 0.62 9.87
CA HIS A 123 6.43 -0.08 11.15
C HIS A 123 7.13 0.76 12.21
N THR A 124 8.26 1.38 11.86
CA THR A 124 9.02 2.25 12.76
C THR A 124 8.20 3.47 13.20
N ALA A 125 7.42 4.07 12.29
CA ALA A 125 6.54 5.20 12.61
C ALA A 125 5.42 4.78 13.58
N LEU A 126 4.80 3.62 13.36
CA LEU A 126 3.78 3.07 14.24
C LEU A 126 4.35 2.75 15.64
N ASP A 127 5.53 2.13 15.70
CA ASP A 127 6.22 1.81 16.96
C ASP A 127 6.54 3.08 17.76
N ARG A 128 7.08 4.12 17.09
CA ARG A 128 7.38 5.42 17.72
C ARG A 128 6.12 6.12 18.24
N ALA A 129 4.98 5.88 17.61
CA ALA A 129 3.68 6.37 18.05
C ALA A 129 3.02 5.48 19.13
N SER A 130 3.70 4.42 19.59
CA SER A 130 3.17 3.43 20.53
C SER A 130 1.88 2.76 20.03
N ILE A 131 1.73 2.59 18.72
CA ILE A 131 0.59 1.92 18.10
C ILE A 131 0.80 0.41 18.12
N THR A 132 -0.24 -0.34 18.49
CA THR A 132 -0.13 -1.81 18.61
C THR A 132 -0.24 -2.46 17.23
N VAL A 133 0.83 -3.10 16.77
CA VAL A 133 0.87 -3.85 15.52
C VAL A 133 0.56 -5.34 15.72
N GLN A 134 -0.11 -5.97 14.76
CA GLN A 134 -0.47 -7.39 14.76
C GLN A 134 -0.16 -8.05 13.42
N GLY A 135 0.47 -9.23 13.48
CA GLY A 135 0.71 -10.05 12.30
C GLY A 135 1.63 -9.39 11.27
N TRP A 136 2.47 -8.43 11.69
CA TRP A 136 3.36 -7.72 10.80
C TRP A 136 4.40 -8.66 10.19
N ARG A 137 4.35 -8.81 8.88
CA ARG A 137 5.21 -9.69 8.12
C ARG A 137 5.65 -8.99 6.86
N ILE A 138 6.94 -9.11 6.62
CA ILE A 138 7.55 -8.82 5.34
C ILE A 138 7.39 -10.09 4.51
N GLN A 139 6.20 -10.30 3.91
CA GLN A 139 6.02 -11.42 2.99
C GLN A 139 6.48 -10.99 1.61
N PHE A 140 7.63 -11.52 1.17
CA PHE A 140 8.04 -11.48 -0.23
C PHE A 140 8.07 -12.87 -0.87
#